data_AF-A0A1D1XMH6-F1
#
_entry.id   AF-A0A1D1XMH6-F1
#
_cell.length_a   1.000
_cell.length_b   1.000
_cell.length_c   1.000
_cell.angle_alpha   90.00
_cell.angle_beta   90.00
_cell.angle_gamma   90.00
#
_symmetry.space_group_name_H-M   'P 1'
#
loop_
_entity.id
_entity.type
_entity.pdbx_description
1 polymer ?
#
loop_
_entity_poly.entity_id
_entity_poly.type
_entity_poly.pdbx_seq_one_letter_code
_entity_poly.pdbx_strand_id
1 'polypeptide(L)'
;LSLSLSRPAMETTAKRPKLAVADVTGYVAVEAVRGRSAVTRCFSKYPLKLIVPAKAGPSRTDAVWIYALTYGGGIVSGDCTRCEMSVSDGCTAVFTTQASTKVYKSVGSKSSEQVLE
;
A
#
# COMPACT_ATOMS: atom_id res chain seq x y z
N LEU A 1 -11.23 20.39 -52.05
CA LEU A 1 -10.08 19.58 -51.58
C LEU A 1 -10.10 19.56 -50.05
N SER A 2 -10.78 18.57 -49.46
CA SER A 2 -10.79 18.31 -48.02
C SER A 2 -9.72 17.29 -47.68
N LEU A 3 -8.72 17.65 -46.88
CA LEU A 3 -7.72 16.71 -46.35
C LEU A 3 -8.03 16.44 -44.89
N SER A 4 -8.66 15.27 -44.65
CA SER A 4 -8.88 14.68 -43.34
C SER A 4 -7.56 14.08 -42.82
N LEU A 5 -6.97 14.70 -41.80
CA LEU A 5 -5.86 14.14 -41.04
C LEU A 5 -6.42 13.30 -39.88
N SER A 6 -6.47 11.99 -40.10
CA SER A 6 -6.75 10.96 -39.10
C SER A 6 -5.69 10.94 -38.01
N ARG A 7 -6.11 11.08 -36.74
CA ARG A 7 -5.25 10.91 -35.56
C ARG A 7 -4.86 9.43 -35.41
N PRO A 8 -3.58 9.07 -35.20
CA PRO A 8 -3.24 7.71 -34.83
C PRO A 8 -3.58 7.46 -33.35
N ALA A 9 -4.16 6.29 -33.09
CA ALA A 9 -4.48 5.81 -31.77
C ALA A 9 -3.21 5.55 -30.96
N MET A 10 -3.14 6.12 -29.75
CA MET A 10 -2.07 5.90 -28.79
C MET A 10 -2.37 4.60 -28.03
N GLU A 11 -2.05 3.46 -28.63
CA GLU A 11 -2.07 2.17 -27.96
C GLU A 11 -0.86 2.06 -27.05
N THR A 12 -1.02 2.50 -25.80
CA THR A 12 0.04 2.39 -24.78
C THR A 12 -0.17 1.10 -24.01
N THR A 13 0.28 -0.01 -24.57
CA THR A 13 0.47 -1.25 -23.82
C THR A 13 1.73 -1.08 -22.97
N ALA A 14 1.65 -0.25 -21.93
CA ALA A 14 2.71 -0.08 -20.95
C ALA A 14 2.89 -1.41 -20.22
N LYS A 15 3.93 -2.14 -20.63
CA LYS A 15 4.43 -3.35 -19.98
C LYS A 15 4.78 -2.94 -18.53
N ARG A 16 3.96 -3.35 -17.56
CA ARG A 16 4.18 -3.04 -16.13
C ARG A 16 5.64 -3.36 -15.78
N PRO A 17 6.44 -2.38 -15.32
CA PRO A 17 7.79 -2.68 -14.89
C PRO A 17 7.69 -3.68 -13.73
N LYS A 18 8.40 -4.80 -13.88
CA LYS A 18 8.59 -5.76 -12.80
C LYS A 18 9.50 -5.05 -11.80
N LEU A 19 8.89 -4.33 -10.86
CA LEU A 19 9.61 -3.61 -9.81
C LEU A 19 10.59 -4.61 -9.19
N ALA A 20 11.89 -4.31 -9.24
CA ALA A 20 12.86 -5.04 -8.44
C ALA A 20 12.44 -4.79 -6.99
N VAL A 21 11.73 -5.75 -6.42
CA VAL A 21 11.18 -5.66 -5.07
C VAL A 21 12.38 -5.66 -4.12
N ALA A 22 12.86 -4.48 -3.74
CA ALA A 22 13.51 -4.33 -2.44
C ALA A 22 12.56 -4.96 -1.43
N ASP A 23 13.00 -5.93 -0.63
CA ASP A 23 12.13 -6.85 0.14
C ASP A 23 10.92 -6.16 0.79
N VAL A 24 9.79 -6.14 0.08
CA VAL A 24 8.54 -5.53 0.55
C VAL A 24 7.97 -6.44 1.62
N THR A 25 7.76 -5.90 2.82
CA THR A 25 7.18 -6.62 3.94
C THR A 25 5.66 -6.56 3.94
N GLY A 26 5.04 -5.65 3.19
CA GLY A 26 3.60 -5.71 2.94
C GLY A 26 3.12 -4.89 1.75
N TYR A 27 1.96 -5.25 1.25
CA TYR A 27 1.34 -4.57 0.12
C TYR A 27 -0.17 -4.55 0.23
N VAL A 28 -0.80 -3.44 -0.16
CA VAL A 28 -2.25 -3.32 -0.33
C VAL A 28 -2.61 -2.75 -1.70
N ALA A 29 -3.55 -3.38 -2.41
CA ALA A 29 -4.21 -2.81 -3.57
C ALA A 29 -5.67 -2.52 -3.26
N VAL A 30 -6.08 -1.28 -3.49
CA VAL A 30 -7.46 -0.81 -3.44
C VAL A 30 -7.93 -0.52 -4.86
N GLU A 31 -8.97 -1.21 -5.29
CA GLU A 31 -9.54 -1.12 -6.63
C GLU A 31 -11.06 -0.94 -6.56
N ALA A 32 -11.66 -0.42 -7.63
CA ALA A 32 -13.09 -0.22 -7.73
C ALA A 32 -13.78 -1.56 -8.05
N VAL A 33 -14.50 -2.11 -7.09
CA VAL A 33 -15.29 -3.33 -7.27
C VAL A 33 -16.76 -2.97 -7.17
N ARG A 34 -17.49 -3.15 -8.27
CA ARG A 34 -18.93 -2.79 -8.36
C ARG A 34 -19.21 -1.33 -7.97
N GLY A 35 -18.32 -0.42 -8.39
CA GLY A 35 -18.44 1.01 -8.13
C GLY A 35 -18.15 1.43 -6.68
N ARG A 36 -17.48 0.58 -5.89
CA ARG A 36 -17.08 0.87 -4.52
C ARG A 36 -15.61 0.53 -4.31
N SER A 37 -14.96 1.26 -3.41
CA SER A 37 -13.58 1.01 -3.00
C SER A 37 -13.46 -0.33 -2.29
N ALA A 38 -12.59 -1.23 -2.75
CA ALA A 38 -12.39 -2.54 -2.13
C ALA A 38 -10.92 -2.97 -2.16
N VAL A 39 -10.47 -3.67 -1.12
CA VAL A 39 -9.16 -4.33 -1.13
C VAL A 39 -9.22 -5.56 -2.01
N THR A 40 -8.42 -5.59 -3.06
CA THR A 40 -8.33 -6.76 -3.96
C THR A 40 -7.05 -7.56 -3.75
N ARG A 41 -6.02 -6.96 -3.14
CA ARG A 41 -4.78 -7.64 -2.72
C ARG A 41 -4.32 -7.10 -1.38
N CYS A 42 -3.93 -8.01 -0.49
CA CYS A 42 -3.33 -7.67 0.80
C CYS A 42 -2.38 -8.79 1.21
N PHE A 43 -1.12 -8.44 1.49
CA PHE A 43 -0.20 -9.36 2.15
C PHE A 43 0.67 -8.59 3.14
N SER A 44 1.11 -9.27 4.19
CA SER A 44 2.16 -8.78 5.06
C SER A 44 3.02 -9.94 5.57
N LYS A 45 4.27 -9.63 5.93
CA LYS A 45 5.24 -10.52 6.56
C LYS A 45 5.64 -9.92 7.89
N TYR A 46 6.07 -10.78 8.82
CA TYR A 46 6.64 -10.32 10.08
C TYR A 46 7.76 -9.28 9.83
N PRO A 47 7.80 -8.18 10.59
CA PRO A 47 6.97 -7.85 11.74
C PRO A 47 5.67 -7.10 11.42
N LEU A 48 5.32 -6.85 10.16
CA LEU A 48 4.12 -6.10 9.75
C LEU A 48 2.84 -6.96 9.79
N LYS A 49 1.75 -6.35 10.27
CA LYS A 49 0.38 -6.84 10.17
C LYS A 49 -0.51 -5.77 9.55
N LEU A 50 -1.25 -6.15 8.52
CA LEU A 50 -2.27 -5.31 7.90
C LEU A 50 -3.65 -5.85 8.26
N ILE A 51 -4.52 -5.00 8.80
CA ILE A 51 -5.91 -5.34 9.13
C ILE A 51 -6.84 -4.46 8.30
N VAL A 52 -7.78 -5.11 7.61
CA VAL A 52 -8.81 -4.45 6.80
C VAL A 52 -10.17 -4.76 7.42
N PRO A 53 -10.67 -3.91 8.34
CA PRO A 53 -12.01 -4.08 8.93
C PRO A 53 -13.11 -3.94 7.88
N ALA A 54 -14.17 -4.74 8.00
CA ALA A 54 -15.37 -4.57 7.17
C ALA A 54 -16.26 -3.39 7.61
N LYS A 55 -16.09 -2.88 8.84
CA LYS A 55 -16.95 -1.87 9.47
C LYS A 55 -16.13 -0.88 10.29
N ALA A 56 -15.40 0.03 9.63
CA ALA A 56 -14.61 1.07 10.30
C ALA A 56 -15.17 2.50 10.14
N GLY A 57 -16.16 2.68 9.27
CA GLY A 57 -16.86 3.95 9.09
C GLY A 57 -18.36 3.76 8.86
N PRO A 58 -19.13 4.86 8.73
CA PRO A 58 -20.54 4.80 8.37
C PRO A 58 -20.75 4.04 7.05
N SER A 59 -21.85 3.29 6.93
CA SER A 59 -22.15 2.47 5.72
C SER A 59 -22.24 3.26 4.41
N ARG A 60 -22.53 4.57 4.51
CA ARG A 60 -22.60 5.50 3.37
C ARG A 60 -21.24 5.99 2.88
N THR A 61 -20.16 5.82 3.66
CA THR A 61 -18.82 6.26 3.28
C THR A 61 -18.19 5.20 2.38
N ASP A 62 -17.79 5.59 1.16
CA ASP A 62 -17.01 4.72 0.28
C ASP A 62 -15.52 4.91 0.56
N ALA A 63 -15.01 4.21 1.58
CA ALA A 63 -13.59 4.17 1.89
C ALA A 63 -13.20 2.83 2.53
N VAL A 64 -12.03 2.33 2.15
CA VAL A 64 -11.40 1.18 2.81
C VAL A 64 -10.53 1.67 3.94
N TRP A 65 -10.68 1.09 5.13
CA TRP A 65 -9.77 1.34 6.24
C TRP A 65 -8.70 0.26 6.29
N ILE A 66 -7.45 0.68 6.47
CA ILE A 66 -6.28 -0.19 6.56
C ILE A 66 -5.53 0.21 7.83
N TYR A 67 -5.39 -0.72 8.75
CA TYR A 67 -4.55 -0.57 9.93
C TYR A 67 -3.23 -1.30 9.73
N ALA A 68 -2.14 -0.55 9.68
CA ALA A 68 -0.78 -1.05 9.71
C ALA A 68 -0.28 -1.13 11.15
N LEU A 69 0.09 -2.32 11.56
CA LEU A 69 0.55 -2.66 12.90
C LEU A 69 1.90 -3.38 12.80
N THR A 70 2.73 -3.25 13.83
CA THR A 70 3.97 -4.03 13.97
C THR A 70 3.80 -5.00 15.13
N TYR A 71 4.11 -6.28 14.92
CA TYR A 71 4.11 -7.32 15.96
C TYR A 71 5.25 -7.06 16.95
N GLY A 72 4.99 -6.34 18.04
CA GLY A 72 5.97 -6.10 19.10
C GLY A 72 5.74 -4.80 19.86
N GLY A 73 6.64 -4.48 20.79
CA GLY A 73 6.67 -3.21 21.53
C GLY A 73 7.43 -2.09 20.81
N GLY A 74 7.84 -2.29 19.56
CA GLY A 74 8.69 -1.39 18.78
C GLY A 74 9.54 -2.11 17.73
N ILE A 75 10.30 -1.33 16.96
CA ILE A 75 11.26 -1.80 15.95
C ILE A 75 12.62 -2.03 16.61
N VAL A 76 13.25 -3.16 16.34
CA VAL A 76 14.56 -3.54 16.90
C VAL A 76 15.67 -3.53 15.84
N SER A 77 16.91 -3.63 16.30
CA SER A 77 18.11 -3.56 15.46
C SER A 77 18.11 -4.61 14.35
N GLY A 78 18.14 -4.18 13.09
CA GLY A 78 18.12 -5.04 11.91
C GLY A 78 16.75 -5.22 11.27
N ASP A 79 15.67 -4.71 11.86
CA ASP A 79 14.33 -4.73 11.25
C ASP A 79 14.25 -3.73 10.09
N CYS A 80 13.80 -4.20 8.92
CA CYS A 80 13.40 -3.35 7.81
C CYS A 80 11.95 -3.67 7.47
N THR A 81 11.06 -2.68 7.61
CA THR A 81 9.64 -2.80 7.26
C THR A 81 9.32 -1.86 6.13
N ARG A 82 8.97 -2.40 4.96
CA ARG A 82 8.54 -1.64 3.78
C ARG A 82 7.14 -2.07 3.40
N CYS A 83 6.18 -1.18 3.57
CA CYS A 83 4.81 -1.38 3.12
C CYS A 83 4.52 -0.47 1.92
N GLU A 84 3.98 -1.05 0.85
CA GLU A 84 3.56 -0.32 -0.34
C GLU A 84 2.03 -0.37 -0.50
N MET A 85 1.44 0.71 -1.00
CA MET A 85 0.01 0.80 -1.26
C MET A 85 -0.26 1.35 -2.67
N SER A 86 -1.28 0.79 -3.30
CA SER A 86 -1.82 1.33 -4.54
C SER A 86 -3.31 1.53 -4.42
N VAL A 87 -3.79 2.69 -4.87
CA VAL A 87 -5.20 3.06 -4.86
C VAL A 87 -5.57 3.45 -6.29
N SER A 88 -6.56 2.76 -6.86
CA SER A 88 -7.04 3.02 -8.23
C SER A 88 -7.85 4.31 -8.29
N ASP A 89 -8.01 4.85 -9.50
CA ASP A 89 -8.83 6.04 -9.73
C ASP A 89 -10.26 5.86 -9.19
N GLY A 90 -10.79 6.94 -8.62
CA GLY A 90 -12.11 6.95 -7.96
C GLY A 90 -12.22 6.13 -6.67
N CYS A 91 -11.14 5.50 -6.18
CA CYS A 91 -11.14 4.78 -4.91
C CYS A 91 -10.64 5.64 -3.76
N THR A 92 -11.13 5.35 -2.55
CA THR A 92 -10.67 6.00 -1.32
C THR A 92 -10.15 4.95 -0.34
N ALA A 93 -8.96 5.21 0.20
CA ALA A 93 -8.35 4.41 1.25
C ALA A 93 -7.95 5.30 2.42
N VAL A 94 -8.15 4.81 3.63
CA VAL A 94 -7.66 5.41 4.87
C VAL A 94 -6.62 4.46 5.43
N PHE A 95 -5.36 4.85 5.31
CA PHE A 95 -4.24 4.10 5.84
C PHE A 95 -3.81 4.69 7.19
N THR A 96 -3.83 3.86 8.22
CA THR A 96 -3.56 4.28 9.60
C THR A 96 -2.47 3.41 10.18
N THR A 97 -1.60 4.01 10.98
CA THR A 97 -0.59 3.28 11.76
C THR A 97 -0.98 3.26 13.23
N GLN A 98 -0.41 2.34 13.99
CA GLN A 98 -0.43 2.47 15.45
C GLN A 98 0.24 3.79 15.87
N ALA A 99 -0.11 4.30 17.05
CA ALA A 99 0.59 5.41 17.69
C ALA A 99 2.08 5.11 17.90
N SER A 100 2.88 6.15 18.20
CA SER A 100 4.35 6.17 18.31
C SER A 100 5.04 4.80 18.35
N THR A 101 5.74 4.48 17.27
CA THR A 101 6.59 3.28 17.21
C THR A 101 7.82 3.48 18.08
N LYS A 102 8.04 2.59 19.04
CA LYS A 102 9.26 2.60 19.85
C LYS A 102 10.43 2.11 18.99
N VAL A 103 11.54 2.83 18.96
CA VAL A 103 12.75 2.40 18.27
C VAL A 103 13.79 2.02 19.33
N TYR A 104 14.22 0.76 19.32
CA TYR A 104 15.25 0.28 20.24
C TYR A 104 16.66 0.60 19.73
N LYS A 105 17.63 0.75 20.64
CA LYS A 105 19.02 1.05 20.28
C LYS A 105 19.57 0.00 19.31
N SER A 106 20.25 0.48 18.29
CA SER A 106 20.91 -0.43 17.35
C SER A 106 22.16 -1.06 17.96
N VAL A 107 22.49 -2.28 17.52
CA VAL A 107 23.65 -3.05 17.97
C VAL A 107 24.62 -3.23 16.80
N GLY A 108 25.87 -2.84 16.99
CA GLY A 108 26.88 -2.88 15.92
C GLY A 108 26.58 -1.90 14.79
N SER A 109 26.73 -2.35 13.53
CA SER A 109 26.48 -1.56 12.32
C SER A 109 25.07 -1.71 11.74
N LYS A 110 24.16 -2.37 12.46
CA LYS A 110 22.80 -2.60 11.98
C LYS A 110 21.99 -1.30 12.00
N SER A 111 21.00 -1.18 11.13
CA SER A 111 19.98 -0.11 11.15
C SER A 111 18.60 -0.71 11.35
N SER A 112 17.65 0.15 11.72
CA SER A 112 16.24 -0.18 11.81
C SER A 112 15.49 0.80 10.93
N GLU A 113 14.61 0.32 10.05
CA GLU A 113 13.95 1.13 9.03
C GLU A 113 12.46 0.80 8.92
N GLN A 114 11.64 1.84 8.76
CA GLN A 114 10.22 1.72 8.46
C GLN A 114 9.82 2.71 7.38
N VAL A 115 9.30 2.19 6.26
CA VAL A 115 8.83 2.96 5.11
C VAL A 115 7.39 2.51 4.79
N LEU A 116 6.49 3.48 4.69
CA LEU A 116 5.07 3.28 4.39
C LEU A 116 4.72 4.24 3.24
N GLU A 117 4.59 3.71 2.02
CA GLU A 117 4.40 4.48 0.78
C GLU A 117 3.14 4.06 0.02
#